data_AF-A0A1B1NAL4-F1
#
_entry.id   AF-A0A1B1NAL4-F1
#
_cell.length_a   1.000
_cell.length_b   1.000
_cell.length_c   1.000
_cell.angle_alpha   90.00
_cell.angle_beta   90.00
_cell.angle_gamma   90.00
#
_symmetry.space_group_name_H-M   'P 1'
#
loop_
_entity.id
_entity.type
_entity.pdbx_description
1 polymer ?
#
loop_
_entity_poly.entity_id
_entity_poly.type
_entity_poly.pdbx_seq_one_letter_code
_entity_poly.pdbx_strand_id
1 'polypeptide(L)'
;MPTDAEAYANTWVRAWGRGDDATLETLSSTDALQQAKDNPGDSHWDFDHADSGAGTYHATYTNSQDGRHLTLAVDLAAATAGEEHAVRDLELTGADQVIPTDAEAYADAWVRAWGRGDDATLENLSSTDALQAGRSTPGDAHWSYDGGEAGAGSLHASYVNDEDGRTLDLTVDLSIASVGGEHAVTEVTFGEG
;
A
#
# COMPACT_ATOMS: atom_id res chain seq x y z
N MET A 1 -21.22 -16.70 8.60
CA MET A 1 -20.92 -15.42 7.95
C MET A 1 -21.69 -14.31 8.63
N PRO A 2 -21.25 -13.04 8.52
CA PRO A 2 -22.07 -11.90 8.88
C PRO A 2 -23.41 -11.92 8.11
N THR A 3 -24.42 -11.17 8.55
CA THR A 3 -25.75 -11.14 7.89
C THR A 3 -26.19 -9.73 7.51
N ASP A 4 -25.25 -8.79 7.55
CA ASP A 4 -25.42 -7.41 7.16
C ASP A 4 -24.14 -6.92 6.48
N ALA A 5 -24.28 -6.03 5.50
CA ALA A 5 -23.17 -5.64 4.63
C ALA A 5 -22.08 -4.83 5.36
N GLU A 6 -22.45 -4.08 6.40
CA GLU A 6 -21.51 -3.35 7.24
C GLU A 6 -20.59 -4.32 8.00
N ALA A 7 -21.16 -5.36 8.61
CA ALA A 7 -20.38 -6.39 9.30
C ALA A 7 -19.51 -7.20 8.33
N TYR A 8 -19.95 -7.44 7.08
CA TYR A 8 -19.08 -8.00 6.04
C TYR A 8 -17.87 -7.10 5.77
N ALA A 9 -18.10 -5.82 5.48
CA ALA A 9 -17.04 -4.87 5.19
C ALA A 9 -16.06 -4.76 6.36
N ASN A 10 -16.56 -4.63 7.59
CA ASN A 10 -15.72 -4.53 8.79
C ASN A 10 -14.92 -5.80 9.05
N THR A 11 -15.53 -6.98 8.90
CA THR A 11 -14.82 -8.26 9.07
C THR A 11 -13.73 -8.40 8.03
N TRP A 12 -14.02 -8.00 6.79
CA TRP A 12 -13.08 -8.02 5.68
C TRP A 12 -11.86 -7.12 5.94
N VAL A 13 -12.07 -5.83 6.26
CA VAL A 13 -10.96 -4.89 6.52
C VAL A 13 -10.08 -5.36 7.66
N ARG A 14 -10.69 -5.91 8.72
CA ARG A 14 -9.93 -6.46 9.86
C ARG A 14 -9.18 -7.74 9.52
N ALA A 15 -9.66 -8.55 8.58
CA ALA A 15 -8.95 -9.72 8.08
C ALA A 15 -7.78 -9.31 7.19
N TRP A 16 -8.03 -8.38 6.27
CA TRP A 16 -7.03 -7.81 5.37
C TRP A 16 -5.87 -7.17 6.13
N GLY A 17 -6.18 -6.33 7.12
CA GLY A 17 -5.18 -5.70 7.98
C GLY A 17 -4.36 -6.64 8.87
N ARG A 18 -4.77 -7.91 9.01
CA ARG A 18 -4.06 -8.94 9.78
C ARG A 18 -3.38 -10.00 8.89
N GLY A 19 -3.56 -9.93 7.57
CA GLY A 19 -3.12 -10.98 6.65
C GLY A 19 -3.86 -12.32 6.83
N ASP A 20 -5.13 -12.29 7.23
CA ASP A 20 -5.95 -13.50 7.41
C ASP A 20 -6.52 -13.97 6.06
N ASP A 21 -5.68 -14.63 5.28
CA ASP A 21 -6.01 -15.09 3.92
C ASP A 21 -7.23 -16.00 3.87
N ALA A 22 -7.41 -16.88 4.85
CA ALA A 22 -8.54 -17.80 4.89
C ALA A 22 -9.87 -17.04 5.02
N THR A 23 -9.89 -15.99 5.84
CA THR A 23 -11.06 -15.13 5.98
C THR A 23 -11.28 -14.28 4.73
N LEU A 24 -10.22 -13.77 4.10
CA LEU A 24 -10.33 -13.03 2.83
C LEU A 24 -10.88 -13.90 1.70
N GLU A 25 -10.37 -15.12 1.55
CA GLU A 25 -10.85 -16.10 0.56
C GLU A 25 -12.33 -16.41 0.72
N THR A 26 -12.81 -16.46 1.96
CA THR A 26 -14.21 -16.71 2.28
C THR A 26 -15.12 -15.53 1.95
N LEU A 27 -14.64 -14.30 2.15
CA LEU A 27 -15.44 -13.08 2.06
C LEU A 27 -15.37 -12.38 0.70
N SER A 28 -14.29 -12.59 -0.06
CA SER A 28 -14.00 -11.91 -1.33
C SER A 28 -14.40 -12.71 -2.57
N SER A 29 -14.83 -12.02 -3.63
CA SER A 29 -14.71 -12.52 -5.00
C SER A 29 -13.24 -12.80 -5.36
N THR A 30 -13.00 -13.59 -6.41
CA THR A 30 -11.62 -13.85 -6.89
C THR A 30 -10.88 -12.56 -7.23
N ASP A 31 -11.54 -11.59 -7.88
CA ASP A 31 -10.92 -10.33 -8.28
C ASP A 31 -10.60 -9.45 -7.06
N ALA A 32 -11.52 -9.33 -6.10
CA ALA A 32 -11.28 -8.57 -4.86
C ALA A 32 -10.19 -9.22 -4.00
N LEU A 33 -10.12 -10.56 -3.98
CA LEU A 33 -9.06 -11.28 -3.29
C LEU A 33 -7.69 -11.00 -3.92
N GLN A 34 -7.59 -11.04 -5.25
CA GLN A 34 -6.33 -10.76 -5.93
C GLN A 34 -5.86 -9.33 -5.65
N GLN A 35 -6.74 -8.34 -5.77
CA GLN A 35 -6.42 -6.95 -5.47
C GLN A 35 -5.96 -6.75 -4.01
N ALA A 36 -6.56 -7.48 -3.07
CA ALA A 36 -6.18 -7.43 -1.66
C ALA A 36 -4.84 -8.12 -1.36
N LYS A 37 -4.44 -9.11 -2.18
CA LYS A 37 -3.11 -9.73 -2.12
C LYS A 37 -2.04 -8.81 -2.72
N ASP A 38 -2.38 -8.12 -3.81
CA ASP A 38 -1.47 -7.17 -4.47
C ASP A 38 -1.27 -5.88 -3.63
N ASN A 39 -2.22 -5.56 -2.76
CA ASN A 39 -2.17 -4.43 -1.84
C ASN A 39 -2.38 -4.95 -0.42
N PRO A 40 -1.33 -5.34 0.32
CA PRO A 40 -1.50 -5.78 1.69
C PRO A 40 -2.02 -4.65 2.58
N GLY A 41 -3.00 -4.98 3.42
CA GLY A 41 -3.58 -4.07 4.40
C GLY A 41 -2.70 -3.92 5.63
N ASP A 42 -3.16 -3.09 6.57
CA ASP A 42 -2.54 -2.90 7.88
C ASP A 42 -3.63 -2.67 8.95
N SER A 43 -3.25 -2.37 10.19
CA SER A 43 -4.20 -2.25 11.31
C SER A 43 -4.88 -0.89 11.44
N HIS A 44 -4.50 0.12 10.66
CA HIS A 44 -4.87 1.53 10.90
C HIS A 44 -6.10 2.01 10.11
N TRP A 45 -6.90 1.08 9.59
CA TRP A 45 -8.13 1.43 8.88
C TRP A 45 -9.29 1.70 9.85
N ASP A 46 -9.82 2.91 9.73
CA ASP A 46 -10.96 3.43 10.48
C ASP A 46 -12.15 3.63 9.53
N PHE A 47 -13.33 3.18 9.95
CA PHE A 47 -14.55 3.38 9.17
C PHE A 47 -14.91 4.87 9.13
N ASP A 48 -15.19 5.38 7.94
CA ASP A 48 -15.57 6.78 7.74
C ASP A 48 -17.08 6.91 7.50
N HIS A 49 -17.56 6.41 6.36
CA HIS A 49 -18.97 6.43 6.01
C HIS A 49 -19.33 5.26 5.09
N ALA A 50 -20.62 5.07 4.89
CA ALA A 50 -21.11 4.12 3.90
C ALA A 50 -22.37 4.62 3.20
N ASP A 51 -22.50 4.21 1.94
CA ASP A 51 -23.66 4.49 1.10
C ASP A 51 -24.18 3.20 0.50
N SER A 52 -25.50 3.07 0.43
CA SER A 52 -26.16 1.92 -0.19
C SER A 52 -26.94 2.36 -1.42
N GLY A 53 -26.69 1.71 -2.57
CA GLY A 53 -27.35 2.03 -3.83
C GLY A 53 -27.25 0.89 -4.82
N ALA A 54 -28.27 0.71 -5.66
CA ALA A 54 -28.30 -0.28 -6.74
C ALA A 54 -28.00 -1.75 -6.34
N GLY A 55 -28.28 -2.14 -5.08
CA GLY A 55 -28.00 -3.50 -4.58
C GLY A 55 -26.57 -3.70 -4.07
N THR A 56 -25.80 -2.63 -3.99
CA THR A 56 -24.44 -2.62 -3.44
C THR A 56 -24.37 -1.71 -2.22
N TYR A 57 -23.60 -2.14 -1.23
CA TYR A 57 -23.19 -1.38 -0.07
C TYR A 57 -21.73 -0.96 -0.27
N HIS A 58 -21.49 0.34 -0.33
CA HIS A 58 -20.16 0.93 -0.44
C HIS A 58 -19.71 1.40 0.94
N ALA A 59 -18.66 0.81 1.48
CA ALA A 59 -18.08 1.20 2.76
C ALA A 59 -16.73 1.87 2.55
N THR A 60 -16.59 3.09 3.04
CA THR A 60 -15.35 3.86 2.96
C THR A 60 -14.62 3.80 4.29
N TYR A 61 -13.34 3.49 4.24
CA TYR A 61 -12.40 3.48 5.37
C TYR A 61 -11.28 4.47 5.09
N THR A 62 -10.75 5.09 6.14
CA THR A 62 -9.56 5.92 6.08
C THR A 62 -8.47 5.29 6.91
N ASN A 63 -7.26 5.19 6.36
CA ASN A 63 -6.09 4.78 7.09
C ASN A 63 -5.59 5.96 7.93
N SER A 64 -5.64 5.84 9.25
CA SER A 64 -5.25 6.93 10.16
C SER A 64 -3.74 7.21 10.20
N GLN A 65 -2.91 6.32 9.64
CA GLN A 65 -1.46 6.51 9.58
C GLN A 65 -1.03 7.34 8.37
N ASP A 66 -1.61 7.09 7.21
CA ASP A 66 -1.15 7.66 5.94
C ASP A 66 -2.23 8.41 5.15
N GLY A 67 -3.47 8.42 5.64
CA GLY A 67 -4.59 9.14 5.01
C GLY A 67 -5.17 8.46 3.77
N ARG A 68 -4.72 7.25 3.42
CA ARG A 68 -5.32 6.48 2.32
C ARG A 68 -6.78 6.20 2.60
N HIS A 69 -7.56 6.07 1.54
CA HIS A 69 -8.97 5.71 1.59
C HIS A 69 -9.18 4.35 0.91
N LEU A 70 -9.99 3.49 1.52
CA LEU A 70 -10.41 2.21 0.97
C LEU A 70 -11.93 2.24 0.82
N THR A 71 -12.43 2.04 -0.38
CA THR A 71 -13.86 1.85 -0.66
C THR A 71 -14.10 0.37 -0.96
N LEU A 72 -14.93 -0.31 -0.18
CA LEU A 72 -15.35 -1.69 -0.43
C LEU A 72 -16.74 -1.73 -1.04
N ALA A 73 -16.92 -2.50 -2.11
CA ALA A 73 -18.22 -2.81 -2.66
C ALA A 73 -18.69 -4.19 -2.16
N VAL A 74 -19.76 -4.19 -1.37
CA VAL A 74 -20.39 -5.41 -0.83
C VAL A 74 -21.75 -5.63 -1.49
N ASP A 75 -21.97 -6.82 -2.03
CA ASP A 75 -23.25 -7.25 -2.57
C ASP A 75 -24.28 -7.38 -1.43
N LEU A 76 -25.31 -6.53 -1.43
CA LEU A 76 -26.30 -6.49 -0.35
C LEU A 76 -27.13 -7.77 -0.28
N ALA A 77 -27.43 -8.40 -1.41
CA ALA A 77 -28.25 -9.61 -1.45
C ALA A 77 -27.47 -10.79 -0.87
N ALA A 78 -26.23 -10.97 -1.31
CA ALA A 78 -25.33 -11.99 -0.79
C ALA A 78 -25.05 -11.78 0.70
N ALA A 79 -24.75 -10.54 1.12
CA ALA A 79 -24.48 -10.22 2.51
C ALA A 79 -25.70 -10.48 3.42
N THR A 80 -26.90 -10.09 2.99
CA THR A 80 -28.14 -10.31 3.76
C THR A 80 -28.50 -11.79 3.85
N ALA A 81 -28.15 -12.57 2.81
CA ALA A 81 -28.32 -14.02 2.79
C ALA A 81 -27.22 -14.77 3.58
N GLY A 82 -26.16 -14.08 4.01
CA GLY A 82 -25.01 -14.69 4.67
C GLY A 82 -24.16 -15.56 3.73
N GLU A 83 -24.17 -15.24 2.43
CA GLU A 83 -23.41 -15.95 1.39
C GLU A 83 -21.92 -15.58 1.40
N GLU A 84 -21.09 -16.52 0.98
CA GLU A 84 -19.65 -16.28 0.76
C GLU A 84 -19.42 -15.32 -0.40
N HIS A 85 -18.23 -14.71 -0.45
CA HIS A 85 -17.80 -13.84 -1.56
C HIS A 85 -18.69 -12.60 -1.79
N ALA A 86 -19.26 -12.05 -0.71
CA ALA A 86 -20.10 -10.85 -0.77
C ALA A 86 -19.28 -9.58 -1.06
N VAL A 87 -18.00 -9.52 -0.72
CA VAL A 87 -17.11 -8.41 -1.12
C VAL A 87 -16.73 -8.61 -2.59
N ARG A 88 -17.22 -7.74 -3.45
CA ARG A 88 -17.10 -7.89 -4.91
C ARG A 88 -15.91 -7.15 -5.48
N ASP A 89 -15.62 -6.00 -4.91
CA ASP A 89 -14.64 -5.05 -5.43
C ASP A 89 -14.07 -4.21 -4.28
N LEU A 90 -12.87 -3.67 -4.50
CA LEU A 90 -12.23 -2.73 -3.60
C LEU A 90 -11.55 -1.65 -4.42
N GLU A 91 -11.58 -0.43 -3.93
CA GLU A 91 -10.90 0.71 -4.52
C GLU A 91 -10.04 1.37 -3.46
N LEU A 92 -8.74 1.47 -3.70
CA LEU A 92 -7.82 2.23 -2.85
C LEU A 92 -7.58 3.59 -3.49
N THR A 93 -8.02 4.66 -2.81
CA THR A 93 -7.78 6.06 -3.18
C THR A 93 -7.04 6.75 -2.04
N GLY A 94 -6.72 8.04 -2.13
CA GLY A 94 -5.95 8.70 -1.07
C GLY A 94 -4.49 8.22 -0.96
N ALA A 95 -3.99 7.50 -1.96
CA ALA A 95 -2.59 7.67 -2.38
C ALA A 95 -2.38 9.05 -3.07
N ASP A 96 -3.19 10.06 -2.73
CA ASP A 96 -2.74 11.45 -2.79
C ASP A 96 -1.50 11.46 -1.92
N GLN A 97 -0.36 11.54 -2.58
CA GLN A 97 0.94 11.31 -1.99
C GLN A 97 1.13 12.26 -0.82
N VAL A 98 0.87 11.75 0.38
CA VAL A 98 1.45 12.34 1.56
C VAL A 98 2.92 12.02 1.45
N ILE A 99 3.64 12.94 0.82
CA ILE A 99 5.08 12.87 0.69
C ILE A 99 5.62 12.89 2.12
N PRO A 100 6.26 11.80 2.57
CA PRO A 100 6.68 11.71 3.96
C PRO A 100 7.64 12.84 4.30
N THR A 101 7.49 13.41 5.50
CA THR A 101 8.45 14.42 6.01
C THR A 101 9.65 13.80 6.70
N ASP A 102 9.58 12.50 7.00
CA ASP A 102 10.66 11.70 7.53
C ASP A 102 11.36 10.96 6.39
N ALA A 103 12.70 10.97 6.37
CA ALA A 103 13.46 10.43 5.25
C ALA A 103 13.46 8.89 5.19
N GLU A 104 13.37 8.20 6.33
CA GLU A 104 13.24 6.74 6.35
C GLU A 104 11.87 6.34 5.80
N ALA A 105 10.81 7.02 6.26
CA ALA A 105 9.47 6.85 5.72
C ALA A 105 9.38 7.19 4.22
N TYR A 106 10.13 8.19 3.76
CA TYR A 106 10.23 8.54 2.35
C TYR A 106 10.85 7.41 1.53
N ALA A 107 11.96 6.83 2.01
CA ALA A 107 12.59 5.68 1.37
C ALA A 107 11.63 4.48 1.33
N ASP A 108 10.92 4.19 2.42
CA ASP A 108 9.99 3.07 2.50
C ASP A 108 8.80 3.25 1.54
N ALA A 109 8.26 4.47 1.45
CA ALA A 109 7.22 4.82 0.48
C ALA A 109 7.68 4.58 -0.96
N TRP A 110 8.94 4.91 -1.29
CA TRP A 110 9.51 4.66 -2.60
C TRP A 110 9.64 3.16 -2.90
N VAL A 111 10.21 2.38 -1.97
CA VAL A 111 10.42 0.93 -2.16
C VAL A 111 9.09 0.21 -2.35
N ARG A 112 8.06 0.58 -1.59
CA ARG A 112 6.70 0.03 -1.73
C ARG A 112 6.03 0.44 -3.03
N ALA A 113 6.24 1.67 -3.50
CA ALA A 113 5.72 2.11 -4.80
C ALA A 113 6.40 1.35 -5.94
N TRP A 114 7.72 1.18 -5.85
CA TRP A 114 8.50 0.42 -6.82
C TRP A 114 8.11 -1.06 -6.87
N GLY A 115 7.97 -1.70 -5.71
CA GLY A 115 7.54 -3.09 -5.60
C GLY A 115 6.14 -3.36 -6.15
N ARG A 116 5.26 -2.36 -6.16
CA ARG A 116 3.90 -2.44 -6.71
C ARG A 116 3.79 -2.00 -8.17
N GLY A 117 4.85 -1.47 -8.77
CA GLY A 117 4.80 -0.87 -10.10
C GLY A 117 3.96 0.42 -10.16
N ASP A 118 3.86 1.15 -9.05
CA ASP A 118 3.14 2.43 -8.96
C ASP A 118 3.98 3.57 -9.53
N ASP A 119 3.98 3.68 -10.87
CA ASP A 119 4.74 4.70 -11.61
C ASP A 119 4.39 6.14 -11.19
N ALA A 120 3.14 6.41 -10.84
CA ALA A 120 2.71 7.75 -10.46
C ALA A 120 3.34 8.18 -9.12
N THR A 121 3.38 7.26 -8.15
CA THR A 121 4.08 7.49 -6.88
C THR A 121 5.58 7.60 -7.07
N LEU A 122 6.19 6.76 -7.92
CA LEU A 122 7.61 6.86 -8.22
C LEU A 122 7.98 8.19 -8.87
N GLU A 123 7.16 8.69 -9.80
CA GLU A 123 7.41 9.96 -10.50
C GLU A 123 7.53 11.13 -9.53
N ASN A 124 6.74 11.16 -8.46
CA ASN A 124 6.76 12.26 -7.51
C ASN A 124 7.74 12.04 -6.36
N LEU A 125 8.09 10.80 -6.03
CA LEU A 125 9.09 10.52 -4.99
C LEU A 125 10.52 10.65 -5.51
N SER A 126 10.76 10.48 -6.81
CA SER A 126 12.09 10.30 -7.39
C SER A 126 12.58 11.49 -8.20
N SER A 127 13.88 11.74 -8.16
CA SER A 127 14.55 12.46 -9.24
C SER A 127 14.42 11.68 -10.56
N THR A 128 14.61 12.38 -11.68
CA THR A 128 14.61 11.74 -13.02
C THR A 128 15.57 10.56 -13.12
N ASP A 129 16.75 10.67 -12.52
CA ASP A 129 17.78 9.63 -12.58
C ASP A 129 17.39 8.41 -11.71
N ALA A 130 16.90 8.65 -10.50
CA ALA A 130 16.38 7.60 -9.61
C ALA A 130 15.18 6.87 -10.23
N LEU A 131 14.28 7.60 -10.88
CA LEU A 131 13.12 7.02 -11.57
C LEU A 131 13.55 6.10 -12.71
N GLN A 132 14.54 6.51 -13.52
CA GLN A 132 15.06 5.69 -14.61
C GLN A 132 15.75 4.42 -14.09
N ALA A 133 16.50 4.53 -12.99
CA ALA A 133 17.09 3.37 -12.34
C ALA A 133 15.99 2.40 -11.87
N GLY A 134 14.99 2.88 -11.15
CA GLY A 134 13.84 2.10 -10.68
C GLY A 134 13.06 1.42 -11.81
N ARG A 135 12.87 2.10 -12.96
CA ARG A 135 12.21 1.50 -14.13
C ARG A 135 13.03 0.46 -14.88
N SER A 136 14.36 0.49 -14.73
CA SER A 136 15.26 -0.44 -15.40
C SER A 136 15.32 -1.82 -14.74
N THR A 137 14.86 -1.90 -13.48
CA THR A 137 14.82 -3.13 -12.69
C THR A 137 13.41 -3.32 -12.15
N PRO A 138 12.70 -4.43 -12.46
CA PRO A 138 11.38 -4.67 -11.90
C PRO A 138 11.46 -4.81 -10.37
N GLY A 139 10.55 -4.11 -9.67
CA GLY A 139 10.33 -4.28 -8.25
C GLY A 139 9.50 -5.53 -7.93
N ASP A 140 9.51 -5.90 -6.66
CA ASP A 140 8.65 -6.94 -6.08
C ASP A 140 8.33 -6.59 -4.61
N ALA A 141 7.52 -7.42 -3.94
CA ALA A 141 6.95 -7.11 -2.64
C ALA A 141 7.82 -7.52 -1.42
N HIS A 142 9.01 -8.10 -1.63
CA HIS A 142 9.74 -8.82 -0.58
C HIS A 142 10.95 -8.06 -0.02
N TRP A 143 10.85 -6.74 0.14
CA TRP A 143 11.95 -5.89 0.60
C TRP A 143 11.80 -5.52 2.08
N SER A 144 12.84 -5.77 2.85
CA SER A 144 12.97 -5.41 4.26
C SER A 144 14.05 -4.35 4.46
N TYR A 145 13.78 -3.37 5.32
CA TYR A 145 14.75 -2.33 5.68
C TYR A 145 15.89 -2.95 6.52
N ASP A 146 17.12 -2.88 6.01
CA ASP A 146 18.32 -3.40 6.67
C ASP A 146 18.97 -2.34 7.58
N GLY A 147 18.89 -1.07 7.18
CA GLY A 147 19.39 0.05 7.96
C GLY A 147 19.53 1.32 7.15
N GLY A 148 19.99 2.39 7.82
CA GLY A 148 20.30 3.63 7.14
C GLY A 148 21.24 4.52 7.92
N GLU A 149 22.02 5.31 7.19
CA GLU A 149 22.95 6.28 7.73
C GLU A 149 22.59 7.68 7.23
N ALA A 150 22.22 8.56 8.16
CA ALA A 150 21.99 9.97 7.87
C ALA A 150 23.29 10.77 8.02
N GLY A 151 23.68 11.49 6.98
CA GLY A 151 24.91 12.26 6.96
C GLY A 151 24.98 13.23 5.77
N ALA A 152 25.70 14.33 5.93
CA ALA A 152 25.95 15.31 4.86
C ALA A 152 24.71 15.87 4.12
N GLY A 153 23.53 15.85 4.76
CA GLY A 153 22.29 16.35 4.17
C GLY A 153 21.45 15.29 3.45
N SER A 154 21.86 14.04 3.50
CA SER A 154 21.13 12.91 2.91
C SER A 154 20.98 11.75 3.90
N LEU A 155 19.98 10.91 3.67
CA LEU A 155 19.88 9.57 4.23
C LEU A 155 20.29 8.56 3.16
N HIS A 156 21.21 7.67 3.49
CA HIS A 156 21.47 6.47 2.71
C HIS A 156 20.76 5.30 3.38
N ALA A 157 19.72 4.76 2.73
CA ALA A 157 18.89 3.69 3.24
C ALA A 157 19.15 2.40 2.45
N SER A 158 19.33 1.29 3.15
CA SER A 158 19.61 -0.02 2.58
C SER A 158 18.45 -0.98 2.87
N TYR A 159 18.09 -1.75 1.85
CA TYR A 159 17.04 -2.76 1.88
C TYR A 159 17.60 -4.08 1.37
N VAL A 160 17.06 -5.18 1.89
CA VAL A 160 17.36 -6.54 1.45
C VAL A 160 16.09 -7.22 1.00
N ASN A 161 16.17 -7.96 -0.10
CA ASN A 161 15.10 -8.83 -0.54
C ASN A 161 15.13 -10.13 0.28
N ASP A 162 14.06 -10.41 1.01
CA ASP A 162 13.98 -11.56 1.91
C ASP A 162 13.91 -12.91 1.18
N GLU A 163 13.55 -12.92 -0.11
CA GLU A 163 13.45 -14.16 -0.90
C GLU A 163 14.77 -14.57 -1.55
N ASP A 164 15.52 -13.60 -2.08
CA ASP A 164 16.70 -13.88 -2.90
C ASP A 164 17.98 -13.16 -2.46
N GLY A 165 17.92 -12.32 -1.43
CA GLY A 165 19.07 -11.64 -0.85
C GLY A 165 19.61 -10.46 -1.67
N ARG A 166 18.96 -10.07 -2.76
CA ARG A 166 19.31 -8.84 -3.49
C ARG A 166 19.28 -7.64 -2.56
N THR A 167 20.13 -6.65 -2.82
CA THR A 167 20.17 -5.41 -2.04
C THR A 167 19.70 -4.21 -2.86
N LEU A 168 19.16 -3.23 -2.18
CA LEU A 168 18.67 -1.98 -2.75
C LEU A 168 19.10 -0.84 -1.84
N ASP A 169 19.89 0.08 -2.39
CA ASP A 169 20.36 1.28 -1.69
C ASP A 169 19.70 2.52 -2.29
N LEU A 170 19.13 3.37 -1.43
CA LEU A 170 18.50 4.64 -1.78
C LEU A 170 19.25 5.80 -1.14
N THR A 171 19.36 6.91 -1.87
CA THR A 171 19.79 8.19 -1.32
C THR A 171 18.62 9.17 -1.29
N VAL A 172 18.22 9.60 -0.09
CA VAL A 172 17.14 10.58 0.14
C VAL A 172 17.71 11.92 0.57
N ASP A 173 17.36 13.01 -0.12
CA ASP A 173 17.71 14.37 0.27
C ASP A 173 16.87 14.81 1.49
N LEU A 174 17.54 15.05 2.63
CA LEU A 174 16.87 15.41 3.89
C LEU A 174 16.20 16.79 3.82
N SER A 175 16.75 17.72 3.03
CA SER A 175 16.21 19.08 2.94
C SER A 175 14.90 19.13 2.18
N ILE A 176 14.76 18.28 1.14
CA ILE A 176 13.53 18.11 0.37
C ILE A 176 12.53 17.28 1.17
N ALA A 177 12.97 16.13 1.70
CA ALA A 177 12.10 15.24 2.47
C ALA A 177 11.51 15.95 3.69
N SER A 178 12.30 16.69 4.48
CA SER A 178 11.84 17.33 5.72
C SER A 178 10.68 18.32 5.58
N VAL A 179 10.41 18.81 4.37
CA VAL A 179 9.28 19.72 4.08
C VAL A 179 8.16 19.03 3.28
N GLY A 180 8.24 17.72 3.07
CA GLY A 180 7.31 16.97 2.24
C GLY A 180 7.42 17.35 0.77
N GLY A 181 8.63 17.68 0.31
CA GLY A 181 8.88 18.06 -1.08
C GLY A 181 9.01 16.84 -1.99
N GLU A 182 8.57 16.98 -3.23
CA GLU A 182 8.71 15.97 -4.28
C GLU A 182 10.19 15.75 -4.65
N HIS A 183 10.47 14.56 -5.17
CA HIS A 183 11.75 14.15 -5.75
C HIS A 183 12.92 14.04 -4.76
N ALA A 184 12.65 13.73 -3.48
CA ALA A 184 13.72 13.56 -2.50
C ALA A 184 14.57 12.30 -2.70
N VAL A 185 14.07 11.24 -3.36
CA VAL A 185 14.90 10.08 -3.73
C VAL A 185 15.77 10.48 -4.93
N THR A 186 17.05 10.69 -4.68
CA THR A 186 17.98 11.26 -5.68
C THR A 186 18.78 10.20 -6.41
N GLU A 187 19.03 9.05 -5.77
CA GLU A 187 19.82 7.95 -6.32
C GLU A 187 19.27 6.62 -5.84
N VAL A 188 19.34 5.61 -6.72
CA VAL A 188 18.91 4.23 -6.46
C VAL A 188 19.96 3.29 -7.05
N THR A 189 20.44 2.36 -6.25
CA THR A 189 21.43 1.34 -6.67
C THR A 189 20.93 -0.05 -6.30
N PHE A 190 21.05 -0.99 -7.24
CA PHE A 190 20.71 -2.40 -7.02
C PHE A 190 21.99 -3.23 -6.91
N GLY A 191 22.06 -4.07 -5.88
CA GLY A 191 23.13 -5.04 -5.68
C GLY A 191 22.66 -6.48 -5.90
N GLU A 192 23.59 -7.35 -6.28
CA GLU A 192 23.36 -8.80 -6.34
C GLU A 192 23.66 -9.43 -4.97
N GLY A 193 22.82 -10.39 -4.56
CA GLY A 193 22.98 -11.20 -3.35
C GLY A 193 23.97 -12.37 -3.50
#